data_AF-A0A1V8P1D9-F1
#
_entry.id   AF-A0A1V8P1D9-F1
#
_cell.length_a   1.000
_cell.length_b   1.000
_cell.length_c   1.000
_cell.angle_alpha   90.00
_cell.angle_beta   90.00
_cell.angle_gamma   90.00
#
_symmetry.space_group_name_H-M   'P 1'
#
loop_
_entity.id
_entity.type
_entity.pdbx_description
1 polymer ?
#
loop_
_entity_poly.entity_id
_entity_poly.type
_entity_poly.pdbx_seq_one_letter_code
_entity_poly.pdbx_strand_id
1 'polypeptide(L)'
;MKKRLLTLFVLGLTTATTACAITPAMQKKYEHSGCTQMSELNGCDINKSYQWNRDHGFIENGNSQQSRHHHHGEEQQNTADRDNHDNADIYGKFSGNYVAKFANGQRSVDIHVEGSSVYVNGNEVRDVNTYQDTMTFRVGYATYTIKTNGRGSWNDSDAGNAGKIVRE
;
A
#
# COMPACT_ATOMS: atom_id res chain seq x y z
N MET A 1 6.47 59.24 40.54
CA MET A 1 6.58 59.05 39.08
C MET A 1 7.32 57.72 38.86
N LYS A 2 6.64 56.65 38.37
CA LYS A 2 6.83 56.05 37.01
C LYS A 2 8.28 55.56 36.77
N LYS A 3 8.65 54.28 36.54
CA LYS A 3 8.05 53.17 35.76
C LYS A 3 8.74 51.82 36.13
N ARG A 4 7.95 50.77 36.44
CA ARG A 4 7.80 49.47 35.74
C ARG A 4 9.05 48.65 35.36
N LEU A 5 9.25 47.56 36.12
CA LEU A 5 9.49 46.16 35.73
C LEU A 5 9.94 45.86 34.28
N LEU A 6 11.05 45.14 34.13
CA LEU A 6 11.14 43.90 33.32
C LEU A 6 12.51 43.21 33.48
N THR A 7 12.55 42.19 34.34
CA THR A 7 13.63 41.22 34.43
C THR A 7 13.38 40.15 33.36
N LEU A 8 14.15 40.15 32.28
CA LEU A 8 14.10 39.10 31.25
C LEU A 8 15.10 38.00 31.59
N PHE A 9 14.61 36.95 32.26
CA PHE A 9 15.31 35.68 32.43
C PHE A 9 14.98 34.82 31.20
N VAL A 10 15.85 34.84 30.19
CA VAL A 10 15.72 33.95 29.02
C VAL A 10 16.31 32.59 29.43
N LEU A 11 15.47 31.75 30.02
CA LEU A 11 15.67 30.31 30.04
C LEU A 11 15.50 29.81 28.60
N GLY A 12 16.60 29.61 27.90
CA GLY A 12 16.61 28.78 26.70
C GLY A 12 16.26 27.35 27.09
N LEU A 13 14.98 26.99 26.99
CA LEU A 13 14.58 25.58 26.96
C LEU A 13 15.17 24.99 25.68
N THR A 14 16.33 24.34 25.80
CA THR A 14 16.76 23.35 24.82
C THR A 14 15.72 22.24 24.87
N THR A 15 14.79 22.23 23.92
CA THR A 15 13.97 21.05 23.67
C THR A 15 14.93 19.94 23.28
N ALA A 16 15.24 19.07 24.23
CA ALA A 16 15.85 17.79 23.93
C ALA A 16 14.90 17.11 22.96
N THR A 17 15.23 17.13 21.68
CA THR A 17 14.64 16.23 20.71
C THR A 17 14.86 14.86 21.30
N THR A 18 13.79 14.19 21.70
CA THR A 18 13.81 12.80 22.13
C THR A 18 14.46 12.02 21.02
N ALA A 19 15.76 11.75 21.13
CA ALA A 19 16.39 10.67 20.41
C ALA A 19 15.66 9.44 20.90
N CYS A 20 14.74 8.92 20.08
CA CYS A 20 13.92 7.77 20.39
C CYS A 20 14.85 6.65 20.84
N ALA A 21 14.90 6.42 22.15
CA ALA A 21 15.56 5.24 22.69
C ALA A 21 14.79 4.05 22.10
N ILE A 22 15.39 3.40 21.10
CA ILE A 22 14.90 2.14 20.55
C ILE A 22 14.90 1.18 21.72
N THR A 23 13.74 0.96 22.32
CA THR A 23 13.64 0.02 23.43
C THR A 23 14.11 -1.35 22.93
N PRO A 24 14.74 -2.18 23.78
CA PRO A 24 15.24 -3.50 23.35
C PRO A 24 14.17 -4.35 22.66
N ALA A 25 12.91 -4.15 23.06
CA ALA A 25 11.75 -4.79 22.45
C ALA A 25 11.50 -4.33 21.00
N MET A 26 11.65 -3.04 20.70
CA MET A 26 11.47 -2.51 19.34
C MET A 26 12.63 -2.94 18.44
N GLN A 27 13.86 -2.92 18.94
CA GLN A 27 15.01 -3.42 18.18
C GLN A 27 14.81 -4.88 17.74
N LYS A 28 14.36 -5.74 18.67
CA LYS A 28 14.08 -7.14 18.38
C LYS A 28 12.99 -7.31 17.32
N LYS A 29 12.00 -6.42 17.27
CA LYS A 29 10.96 -6.43 16.22
C LYS A 29 11.52 -6.08 14.85
N TYR A 30 12.37 -5.05 14.77
CA TYR A 30 13.02 -4.69 13.50
C TYR A 30 13.97 -5.80 13.02
N GLU A 31 14.72 -6.43 13.93
CA GLU A 31 15.58 -7.58 13.59
C GLU A 31 14.75 -8.80 13.12
N HIS A 32 13.61 -9.08 13.77
CA HIS A 32 12.73 -10.19 13.39
C HIS A 32 12.02 -9.97 12.06
N SER A 33 11.54 -8.74 11.83
CA SER A 33 10.77 -8.37 10.65
C SER A 33 11.64 -7.99 9.46
N GLY A 34 12.88 -7.59 9.69
CA GLY A 34 13.79 -7.01 8.70
C GLY A 34 13.39 -5.61 8.22
N CYS A 35 12.38 -5.00 8.84
CA CYS A 35 11.96 -3.66 8.49
C CYS A 35 12.95 -2.60 8.99
N THR A 36 12.97 -1.46 8.31
CA THR A 36 13.63 -0.23 8.74
C THR A 36 12.55 0.82 8.96
N GLN A 37 12.88 1.95 9.61
CA GLN A 37 11.92 3.05 9.72
C GLN A 37 11.40 3.53 8.35
N MET A 38 12.25 3.48 7.31
CA MET A 38 11.84 3.85 5.96
C MET A 38 10.93 2.81 5.30
N SER A 39 11.24 1.52 5.45
CA SER A 39 10.38 0.49 4.86
C SER A 39 9.07 0.30 5.62
N GLU A 40 9.02 0.62 6.92
CA GLU A 40 7.77 0.66 7.70
C GLU A 40 6.80 1.71 7.13
N LEU A 41 7.30 2.89 6.76
CA LEU A 41 6.50 3.92 6.07
C LEU A 41 6.01 3.46 4.68
N ASN A 42 6.73 2.53 4.07
CA ASN A 42 6.41 1.95 2.76
C ASN A 42 5.66 0.61 2.87
N GLY A 43 5.11 0.26 4.04
CA GLY A 43 4.24 -0.90 4.22
C GLY A 43 4.89 -2.18 4.77
N CYS A 44 6.17 -2.15 5.14
CA CYS A 44 6.82 -3.24 5.86
C CYS A 44 6.21 -3.42 7.25
N ASP A 45 5.65 -4.60 7.55
CA ASP A 45 4.98 -4.87 8.84
C ASP A 45 5.98 -5.42 9.86
N ILE A 46 6.25 -4.63 10.91
CA ILE A 46 7.19 -4.97 11.98
C ILE A 46 6.76 -6.20 12.81
N ASN A 47 5.51 -6.64 12.69
CA ASN A 47 4.97 -7.81 13.39
C ASN A 47 4.98 -9.07 12.52
N LYS A 48 5.41 -8.98 11.26
CA LYS A 48 5.61 -10.12 10.36
C LYS A 48 7.08 -10.52 10.32
N SER A 49 7.35 -11.73 9.85
CA SER A 49 8.72 -12.25 9.76
C SER A 49 9.47 -11.64 8.56
N TYR A 50 10.81 -11.65 8.64
CA TYR A 50 11.70 -11.30 7.54
C TYR A 50 11.30 -11.93 6.21
N GLN A 51 11.10 -13.25 6.19
CA GLN A 51 10.71 -13.98 4.97
C GLN A 51 9.41 -13.44 4.38
N TRP A 52 8.39 -13.21 5.23
CA TRP A 52 7.12 -12.69 4.76
C TRP A 52 7.30 -11.31 4.14
N ASN A 53 7.95 -10.38 4.87
CA ASN A 53 8.16 -9.03 4.38
C ASN A 53 9.02 -8.98 3.10
N ARG A 54 10.03 -9.85 3.00
CA ARG A 54 10.87 -10.02 1.80
C ARG A 54 10.08 -10.55 0.62
N ASP A 55 9.30 -11.62 0.81
CA ASP A 55 8.53 -12.24 -0.25
C ASP A 55 7.39 -11.31 -0.72
N HIS A 56 7.04 -10.29 0.07
CA HIS A 56 6.06 -9.26 -0.29
C HIS A 56 6.72 -7.94 -0.76
N GLY A 57 8.04 -7.95 -1.00
CA GLY A 57 8.75 -6.83 -1.62
C GLY A 57 9.05 -5.65 -0.69
N PHE A 58 8.75 -5.75 0.61
CA PHE A 58 9.01 -4.68 1.57
C PHE A 58 10.48 -4.60 2.02
N ILE A 59 11.27 -5.63 1.71
CA ILE A 59 12.68 -5.75 2.09
C ILE A 59 13.47 -6.22 0.88
N GLU A 60 14.26 -5.31 0.30
CA GLU A 60 15.23 -5.63 -0.74
C GLU A 60 16.47 -6.27 -0.10
N ASN A 61 16.88 -7.47 -0.55
CA ASN A 61 18.24 -7.93 -0.27
C ASN A 61 19.16 -7.09 -1.16
N GLY A 62 20.25 -6.55 -0.60
CA GLY A 62 21.17 -5.61 -1.28
C GLY A 62 21.95 -6.15 -2.49
N ASN A 63 21.42 -7.13 -3.23
CA ASN A 63 22.04 -7.72 -4.41
C ASN A 63 21.13 -7.75 -5.66
N SER A 64 20.01 -7.02 -5.67
CA SER A 64 19.15 -6.91 -6.86
C SER A 64 19.00 -5.46 -7.32
N GLN A 65 20.12 -4.74 -7.45
CA GLN A 65 20.18 -3.52 -8.24
C GLN A 65 20.40 -3.84 -9.73
N GLN A 66 19.49 -4.58 -10.38
CA GLN A 66 19.46 -4.57 -11.85
C GLN A 66 18.13 -5.05 -12.40
N SER A 67 17.09 -4.22 -12.30
CA SER A 67 16.00 -4.14 -13.29
C SER A 67 15.11 -2.95 -12.95
N ARG A 68 15.71 -1.76 -12.91
CA ARG A 68 14.97 -0.50 -13.09
C ARG A 68 15.42 0.09 -14.41
N HIS A 69 14.77 -0.30 -15.49
CA HIS A 69 14.80 0.47 -16.73
C HIS A 69 13.37 0.63 -17.25
N HIS A 70 12.82 1.81 -16.95
CA HIS A 70 11.74 2.39 -17.72
C HIS A 70 12.19 2.50 -19.18
N HIS A 71 11.48 1.86 -20.10
CA HIS A 71 11.58 2.17 -21.53
C HIS A 71 10.16 2.42 -22.06
N HIS A 72 9.80 3.70 -22.14
CA HIS A 72 8.74 4.15 -23.02
C HIS A 72 9.27 4.02 -24.46
N GLY A 73 8.75 3.03 -25.18
CA GLY A 73 8.85 2.94 -26.63
C GLY A 73 7.43 2.99 -27.19
N GLU A 74 7.03 4.15 -27.71
CA GLU A 74 5.97 4.22 -28.70
C GLU A 74 6.44 3.47 -29.93
N GLU A 75 5.72 2.43 -30.38
CA GLU A 75 5.67 2.09 -31.80
C GLU A 75 4.42 1.26 -32.09
N GLN A 76 3.65 1.76 -33.06
CA GLN A 76 2.48 1.13 -33.61
C GLN A 76 2.85 -0.23 -34.20
N GLN A 77 2.04 -1.27 -33.92
CA GLN A 77 1.83 -2.29 -34.94
C GLN A 77 0.47 -2.97 -34.80
N ASN A 78 -0.32 -2.68 -35.82
CA ASN A 78 -1.58 -3.28 -36.16
C ASN A 78 -1.26 -4.60 -36.88
N THR A 79 -1.42 -5.74 -36.21
CA THR A 79 -1.48 -7.04 -36.88
C THR A 79 -2.53 -7.89 -36.20
N ALA A 80 -3.53 -8.26 -37.00
CA ALA A 80 -4.53 -9.24 -36.67
C ALA A 80 -3.86 -10.57 -36.32
N ASP A 81 -3.91 -10.95 -35.05
CA ASP A 81 -3.73 -12.34 -34.64
C ASP A 81 -4.91 -12.70 -33.74
N ARG A 82 -5.92 -13.26 -34.41
CA ARG A 82 -6.93 -14.08 -33.76
C ARG A 82 -6.20 -15.36 -33.43
N ASP A 83 -5.89 -15.59 -32.16
CA ASP A 83 -6.01 -16.90 -31.51
C ASP A 83 -5.58 -16.77 -30.04
N ASN A 84 -6.48 -17.21 -29.14
CA ASN A 84 -6.28 -17.41 -27.69
C ASN A 84 -6.46 -16.17 -26.76
N HIS A 85 -7.63 -15.53 -26.81
CA HIS A 85 -7.93 -14.28 -26.07
C HIS A 85 -9.02 -14.42 -24.98
N ASP A 86 -9.04 -15.52 -24.22
CA ASP A 86 -10.09 -15.69 -23.18
C ASP A 86 -9.59 -15.39 -21.75
N ASN A 87 -8.28 -15.47 -21.48
CA ASN A 87 -7.73 -15.21 -20.14
C ASN A 87 -7.08 -13.81 -19.99
N ALA A 88 -6.62 -13.20 -21.09
CA ALA A 88 -6.15 -11.81 -21.08
C ALA A 88 -7.30 -10.78 -21.01
N ASP A 89 -8.53 -11.18 -21.40
CA ASP A 89 -9.70 -10.29 -21.47
C ASP A 89 -10.36 -10.06 -20.10
N ILE A 90 -10.33 -11.03 -19.17
CA ILE A 90 -11.05 -10.86 -17.88
C ILE A 90 -10.42 -9.78 -17.00
N TYR A 91 -9.10 -9.72 -16.94
CA TYR A 91 -8.35 -8.75 -16.15
C TYR A 91 -8.44 -7.33 -16.70
N GLY A 92 -8.48 -7.18 -18.03
CA GLY A 92 -8.71 -5.89 -18.69
C GLY A 92 -10.01 -5.22 -18.26
N LYS A 93 -11.06 -6.00 -17.97
CA LYS A 93 -12.36 -5.46 -17.50
C LYS A 93 -12.29 -4.81 -16.12
N PHE A 94 -11.30 -5.19 -15.30
CA PHE A 94 -11.06 -4.61 -13.98
C PHE A 94 -10.01 -3.51 -14.00
N SER A 95 -9.28 -3.30 -15.10
CA SER A 95 -8.20 -2.31 -15.15
C SER A 95 -8.72 -0.90 -14.85
N GLY A 96 -7.96 -0.12 -14.06
CA GLY A 96 -8.29 1.25 -13.68
C GLY A 96 -8.03 1.56 -12.19
N ASN A 97 -8.38 2.79 -11.81
CA ASN A 97 -8.23 3.29 -10.44
C ASN A 97 -9.56 3.16 -9.69
N TYR A 98 -9.47 2.80 -8.41
CA TYR A 98 -10.60 2.65 -7.52
C TYR A 98 -10.26 3.17 -6.14
N VAL A 99 -11.31 3.43 -5.37
CA VAL A 99 -11.18 3.87 -3.98
C VAL A 99 -12.14 3.08 -3.12
N ALA A 100 -11.59 2.43 -2.11
CA ALA A 100 -12.35 1.89 -1.00
C ALA A 100 -12.74 3.03 -0.07
N LYS A 101 -14.04 3.17 0.18
CA LYS A 101 -14.61 4.20 1.06
C LYS A 101 -15.29 3.50 2.24
N PHE A 102 -15.14 4.04 3.44
CA PHE A 102 -15.91 3.64 4.61
C PHE A 102 -17.40 3.97 4.40
N ALA A 103 -18.27 3.43 5.27
CA ALA A 103 -19.71 3.73 5.24
C ALA A 103 -20.02 5.24 5.33
N ASN A 104 -19.20 6.02 6.06
CA ASN A 104 -19.31 7.47 6.18
C ASN A 104 -18.78 8.25 4.94
N GLY A 105 -18.31 7.57 3.90
CA GLY A 105 -17.77 8.18 2.68
C GLY A 105 -16.29 8.57 2.76
N GLN A 106 -15.64 8.47 3.92
CA GLN A 106 -14.21 8.69 4.06
C GLN A 106 -13.42 7.68 3.22
N ARG A 107 -12.35 8.14 2.59
CA ARG A 107 -11.41 7.28 1.84
C ARG A 107 -10.67 6.36 2.82
N SER A 108 -10.59 5.08 2.47
CA SER A 108 -9.87 4.05 3.22
C SER A 108 -8.53 3.75 2.53
N VAL A 109 -8.58 3.27 1.30
CA VAL A 109 -7.39 2.95 0.49
C VAL A 109 -7.65 3.26 -0.98
N ASP A 110 -6.57 3.56 -1.70
CA ASP A 110 -6.51 3.64 -3.15
C ASP A 110 -6.15 2.27 -3.72
N ILE A 111 -6.83 1.88 -4.80
CA ILE A 111 -6.63 0.59 -5.46
C ILE A 111 -6.35 0.85 -6.94
N HIS A 112 -5.26 0.33 -7.46
CA HIS A 112 -4.94 0.36 -8.87
C HIS A 112 -4.94 -1.06 -9.42
N VAL A 113 -5.60 -1.27 -10.56
CA VAL A 113 -5.60 -2.55 -11.25
C VAL A 113 -5.02 -2.34 -12.63
N GLU A 114 -3.96 -3.09 -12.95
CA GLU A 114 -3.30 -3.06 -14.25
C GLU A 114 -3.03 -4.49 -14.70
N GLY A 115 -3.74 -4.92 -15.74
CA GLY A 115 -3.72 -6.33 -16.15
C GLY A 115 -4.07 -7.23 -14.96
N SER A 116 -3.24 -8.23 -14.69
CA SER A 116 -3.41 -9.16 -13.57
C SER A 116 -2.93 -8.62 -12.22
N SER A 117 -2.22 -7.50 -12.19
CA SER A 117 -1.64 -6.94 -10.98
C SER A 117 -2.61 -5.98 -10.31
N VAL A 118 -2.72 -6.10 -8.99
CA VAL A 118 -3.56 -5.25 -8.15
C VAL A 118 -2.65 -4.58 -7.14
N TYR A 119 -2.75 -3.27 -7.00
CA TYR A 119 -1.99 -2.48 -6.05
C TYR A 119 -2.93 -1.81 -5.06
N VAL A 120 -2.61 -1.87 -3.77
CA VAL A 120 -3.35 -1.17 -2.71
C VAL A 120 -2.39 -0.17 -2.07
N ASN A 121 -2.74 1.12 -2.15
CA ASN A 121 -1.87 2.24 -1.79
C ASN A 121 -0.47 2.13 -2.43
N GLY A 122 -0.40 1.64 -3.67
CA GLY A 122 0.86 1.44 -4.42
C GLY A 122 1.59 0.12 -4.15
N ASN A 123 1.15 -0.70 -3.20
CA ASN A 123 1.76 -2.00 -2.90
C ASN A 123 1.04 -3.12 -3.63
N GLU A 124 1.78 -3.95 -4.36
CA GLU A 124 1.20 -5.08 -5.10
C GLU A 124 0.63 -6.16 -4.16
N VAL A 125 -0.59 -6.61 -4.47
CA VAL A 125 -1.30 -7.67 -3.76
C VAL A 125 -1.10 -8.98 -4.50
N ARG A 126 -0.61 -10.00 -3.79
CA ARG A 126 -0.30 -11.31 -4.38
C ARG A 126 -1.50 -12.25 -4.46
N ASP A 127 -2.41 -12.16 -3.51
CA ASP A 127 -3.59 -13.04 -3.41
C ASP A 127 -4.78 -12.46 -4.16
N VAL A 128 -4.70 -12.42 -5.49
CA VAL A 128 -5.77 -11.95 -6.38
C VAL A 128 -6.45 -13.15 -7.03
N ASN A 129 -7.77 -13.22 -6.89
CA ASN A 129 -8.60 -14.24 -7.52
C ASN A 129 -9.70 -13.59 -8.35
N THR A 130 -9.81 -13.96 -9.62
CA THR A 130 -10.87 -13.49 -10.51
C THR A 130 -11.78 -14.64 -10.92
N TYR A 131 -13.09 -14.41 -10.85
CA TYR A 131 -14.09 -15.34 -11.32
C TYR A 131 -15.25 -14.56 -11.98
N GLN A 132 -15.49 -14.84 -13.26
CA GLN A 132 -16.54 -14.21 -14.06
C GLN A 132 -16.50 -12.67 -14.03
N ASP A 133 -17.42 -12.04 -13.30
CA ASP A 133 -17.58 -10.60 -13.21
C ASP A 133 -16.94 -10.00 -11.95
N THR A 134 -16.26 -10.83 -11.15
CA THR A 134 -15.80 -10.48 -9.82
C THR A 134 -14.30 -10.74 -9.65
N MET A 135 -13.58 -9.76 -9.12
CA MET A 135 -12.21 -9.82 -8.65
C MET A 135 -12.20 -9.70 -7.13
N THR A 136 -11.57 -10.64 -6.44
CA THR A 136 -11.40 -10.62 -4.99
C THR A 136 -9.93 -10.69 -4.63
N PHE A 137 -9.50 -9.86 -3.69
CA PHE A 137 -8.14 -9.89 -3.16
C PHE A 137 -8.12 -9.54 -1.68
N ARG A 138 -7.00 -9.81 -1.00
CA ARG A 138 -6.88 -9.64 0.45
C ARG A 138 -5.65 -8.82 0.83
N VAL A 139 -5.81 -7.96 1.83
CA VAL A 139 -4.72 -7.24 2.50
C VAL A 139 -4.91 -7.42 4.01
N GLY A 140 -4.05 -8.22 4.64
CA GLY A 140 -4.25 -8.62 6.05
C GLY A 140 -5.58 -9.36 6.25
N TYR A 141 -6.43 -8.85 7.15
CA TYR A 141 -7.79 -9.37 7.39
C TYR A 141 -8.86 -8.74 6.50
N ALA A 142 -8.51 -7.70 5.75
CA ALA A 142 -9.41 -7.04 4.83
C ALA A 142 -9.56 -7.84 3.53
N THR A 143 -10.80 -8.11 3.15
CA THR A 143 -11.18 -8.70 1.86
C THR A 143 -11.82 -7.63 1.00
N TYR A 144 -11.35 -7.51 -0.24
CA TYR A 144 -11.84 -6.55 -1.23
C TYR A 144 -12.44 -7.30 -2.40
N THR A 145 -13.61 -6.86 -2.84
CA THR A 145 -14.33 -7.44 -3.98
C THR A 145 -14.70 -6.33 -4.95
N ILE A 146 -14.18 -6.39 -6.17
CA ILE A 146 -14.45 -5.46 -7.28
C ILE A 146 -15.23 -6.20 -8.36
N LYS A 147 -16.25 -5.56 -8.92
CA LYS A 147 -17.00 -6.05 -10.08
C LYS A 147 -16.58 -5.32 -11.35
N THR A 148 -16.74 -5.97 -12.50
CA THR A 148 -16.42 -5.39 -13.83
C THR A 148 -17.17 -4.09 -14.12
N ASN A 149 -18.32 -3.86 -13.49
CA ASN A 149 -19.07 -2.60 -13.59
C ASN A 149 -18.46 -1.41 -12.81
N GLY A 150 -17.25 -1.56 -12.25
CA GLY A 150 -16.56 -0.50 -11.52
C GLY A 150 -16.99 -0.31 -10.07
N ARG A 151 -17.85 -1.18 -9.54
CA ARG A 151 -18.35 -1.12 -8.16
C ARG A 151 -17.84 -2.29 -7.35
N GLY A 152 -17.78 -2.13 -6.04
CA GLY A 152 -17.36 -3.21 -5.16
C GLY A 152 -17.66 -2.94 -3.70
N SER A 153 -17.15 -3.82 -2.86
CA SER A 153 -17.23 -3.74 -1.41
C SER A 153 -15.97 -4.27 -0.78
N TRP A 154 -15.68 -3.81 0.44
CA TRP A 154 -14.58 -4.33 1.23
C TRP A 154 -15.03 -4.53 2.68
N ASN A 155 -14.41 -5.49 3.35
CA ASN A 155 -14.66 -5.82 4.75
C ASN A 155 -13.37 -6.24 5.44
N ASP A 156 -13.04 -5.58 6.54
CA ASP A 156 -12.00 -5.95 7.49
C ASP A 156 -12.67 -6.52 8.75
N SER A 157 -12.59 -7.85 8.88
CA SER A 157 -13.20 -8.58 10.00
C SER A 157 -12.49 -8.36 11.33
N ASP A 158 -11.22 -7.96 11.32
CA ASP A 158 -10.44 -7.76 12.55
C ASP A 158 -10.77 -6.39 13.16
N ALA A 159 -10.79 -5.35 12.32
CA ALA A 159 -11.14 -4.00 12.75
C ALA A 159 -12.66 -3.73 12.82
N GLY A 160 -13.49 -4.64 12.32
CA GLY A 160 -14.94 -4.45 12.24
C GLY A 160 -15.36 -3.36 11.25
N ASN A 161 -14.52 -3.07 10.26
CA ASN A 161 -14.74 -2.01 9.27
C ASN A 161 -15.20 -2.58 7.94
N ALA A 162 -16.08 -1.86 7.25
CA ALA A 162 -16.52 -2.22 5.93
C ALA A 162 -16.93 -0.99 5.12
N GLY A 163 -17.06 -1.18 3.81
CA GLY A 163 -17.62 -0.15 2.96
C GLY A 163 -17.64 -0.51 1.49
N LYS A 164 -17.75 0.52 0.65
CA LYS A 164 -17.94 0.39 -0.80
C LYS A 164 -16.66 0.73 -1.55
N ILE A 165 -16.47 0.12 -2.70
CA ILE A 165 -15.42 0.45 -3.65
C ILE A 165 -16.07 1.09 -4.86
N VAL A 166 -15.48 2.19 -5.33
CA VAL A 166 -15.93 2.91 -6.53
C VAL A 166 -14.75 3.17 -7.45
N ARG A 167 -14.95 2.99 -8.76
CA ARG A 167 -14.00 3.42 -9.79
C ARG A 167 -13.91 4.94 -9.83
N GLU A 168 -12.70 5.44 -10.07
CA GLU A 168 -12.39 6.85 -10.30
C GLU A 168 -11.80 7.08 -11.70
#